data_AF-A0A1F4DAE7-F1
#
_entry.id   AF-A0A1F4DAE7-F1
#
_cell.length_a   1.000
_cell.length_b   1.000
_cell.length_c   1.000
_cell.angle_alpha   90.00
_cell.angle_beta   90.00
_cell.angle_gamma   90.00
#
_symmetry.space_group_name_H-M   'P 1'
#
loop_
_entity.id
_entity.type
_entity.pdbx_description
1 polymer ?
#
loop_
_entity_poly.entity_id
_entity_poly.type
_entity_poly.pdbx_seq_one_letter_code
_entity_poly.pdbx_strand_id
1 'polypeptide(L)' 'MRKILVVAMAAVLPLFAAGCGEKPTVTVYKQGMYQGKPDQQPWDNEQFKGDKVAWEKAVKARNLGQNEYERVVAH' A
#
# COMPACT_ATOMS: atom_id res chain seq x y z
N MET A 1 13.71 -22.98 -41.33
CA MET A 1 12.46 -22.80 -40.54
C MET A 1 12.72 -22.70 -39.03
N ARG A 2 13.38 -23.67 -38.38
CA ARG A 2 13.65 -23.63 -36.92
C ARG A 2 14.40 -22.37 -36.43
N LYS A 3 15.39 -21.89 -37.18
CA LYS A 3 16.13 -20.66 -36.85
C LYS A 3 15.26 -19.39 -36.96
N ILE A 4 14.31 -19.36 -37.89
CA ILE A 4 13.38 -18.23 -38.10
C ILE A 4 12.36 -18.19 -36.95
N LEU A 5 11.88 -19.35 -36.50
CA LEU A 5 11.00 -19.46 -35.32
C LEU A 5 11.67 -18.98 -34.03
N VAL A 6 12.95 -19.32 -33.83
CA VAL A 6 13.71 -18.87 -32.65
C VAL A 6 13.90 -17.35 -32.64
N VAL A 7 14.22 -16.75 -33.79
CA VAL A 7 14.36 -15.29 -33.91
C VAL A 7 13.02 -14.58 -33.70
N ALA A 8 11.92 -15.13 -34.25
CA ALA A 8 10.58 -14.57 -34.05
C ALA A 8 10.15 -14.61 -32.58
N MET A 9 10.45 -15.68 -31.86
CA MET A 9 10.07 -15.84 -30.45
C MET A 9 10.90 -14.93 -29.53
N ALA A 10 12.19 -14.73 -29.84
CA ALA A 10 13.05 -13.81 -29.10
C ALA A 10 12.62 -12.34 -29.24
N ALA A 11 12.03 -11.95 -30.38
CA ALA A 11 11.57 -10.59 -30.64
C ALA A 11 10.34 -10.18 -29.79
N VAL A 12 9.57 -11.15 -29.26
CA VAL A 12 8.37 -10.87 -28.46
C VAL A 12 8.68 -10.69 -26.96
N LEU A 13 9.81 -11.21 -26.47
CA LEU A 13 10.24 -11.10 -25.07
C LEU A 13 10.24 -9.66 -24.50
N PRO A 14 10.75 -8.62 -25.19
CA PRO A 14 10.76 -7.26 -24.64
C PRO A 14 9.36 -6.63 -24.50
N LEU A 15 8.35 -7.12 -25.25
CA LEU A 15 6.97 -6.62 -25.12
C LEU A 15 6.33 -7.06 -23.79
N PHE A 16 6.74 -8.20 -23.24
CA PHE A 16 6.29 -8.66 -21.92
C PHE A 16 6.96 -7.91 -20.76
N ALA A 17 8.12 -7.28 -20.97
CA ALA A 17 8.81 -6.49 -19.96
C ALA A 17 8.16 -5.10 -19.73
N ALA A 18 7.34 -4.61 -20.67
CA ALA A 18 6.64 -3.33 -20.54
C ALA A 18 5.53 -3.32 -19.46
N GLY A 19 5.14 -4.50 -18.96
CA GLY A 19 4.20 -4.63 -17.83
C GLY A 19 4.81 -4.34 -16.45
N CYS A 20 6.15 -4.29 -16.34
CA CYS A 20 6.87 -3.99 -15.09
C CYS A 20 7.28 -2.51 -14.97
N GLY A 21 6.83 -1.66 -15.90
CA GLY A 21 6.99 -0.22 -15.79
C GLY A 21 6.02 0.34 -14.76
N GLU A 22 6.41 0.27 -13.48
CA GLU A 22 5.71 0.94 -12.39
C GLU A 22 5.56 2.42 -12.76
N LYS A 23 4.35 2.78 -13.19
CA LYS A 23 3.97 4.17 -13.36
C LYS A 23 4.03 4.76 -11.96
N PRO A 24 4.62 5.95 -11.76
CA PRO A 24 4.54 6.60 -10.46
C PRO A 24 3.05 6.72 -10.12
N THR A 25 2.59 5.97 -9.12
CA THR A 25 1.22 6.06 -8.58
C THR A 25 1.16 7.28 -7.68
N VAL A 26 1.70 8.40 -8.16
CA VAL A 26 1.48 9.69 -7.54
C VAL A 26 0.28 10.27 -8.27
N THR A 27 -0.89 9.73 -7.93
CA THR A 27 -2.10 10.53 -8.02
C THR A 27 -1.89 11.70 -7.07
N VAL A 28 -1.31 12.79 -7.57
CA VAL A 28 -1.37 14.09 -6.89
C VAL A 28 -2.84 14.29 -6.59
N TYR A 29 -3.21 14.23 -5.30
CA TYR A 29 -4.59 14.37 -4.89
C TYR A 29 -5.09 15.74 -5.33
N LYS A 30 -5.84 15.79 -6.42
CA LYS A 30 -6.50 17.00 -6.88
C LYS A 30 -7.79 17.11 -6.08
N GLN A 31 -7.76 17.91 -5.03
CA GLN A 31 -8.92 18.24 -4.21
C GLN A 31 -10.07 18.67 -5.13
N GLY A 32 -11.21 17.96 -5.07
CA GLY A 32 -12.37 18.18 -5.93
C GLY A 32 -12.48 17.30 -7.19
N MET A 33 -11.43 16.57 -7.59
CA MET A 33 -11.48 15.60 -8.71
C MET A 33 -11.71 14.16 -8.26
N TYR A 34 -11.59 13.91 -6.95
CA TYR A 34 -11.93 12.61 -6.37
C TYR A 34 -13.46 12.48 -6.28
N GLN A 35 -14.03 11.69 -7.20
CA GLN A 35 -15.47 11.39 -7.25
C GLN A 35 -15.90 10.34 -6.21
N GLY A 36 -14.96 9.79 -5.43
CA GLY A 36 -15.25 8.88 -4.32
C GLY A 36 -15.67 9.64 -3.06
N LYS A 37 -16.16 8.91 -2.05
CA LYS A 37 -16.49 9.50 -0.74
C LYS A 37 -15.22 10.10 -0.12
N PRO A 38 -15.28 11.30 0.48
CA PRO A 38 -14.13 11.86 1.19
C PRO A 38 -13.57 10.86 2.21
N ASP A 39 -12.26 10.71 2.25
CA ASP A 39 -11.60 9.88 3.26
C ASP A 39 -11.92 10.45 4.66
N GLN A 40 -12.41 9.60 5.54
CA GLN A 40 -12.66 9.95 6.94
C GLN A 40 -11.38 9.77 7.75
N GLN A 41 -11.23 10.54 8.82
CA GLN A 41 -10.09 10.34 9.70
C GLN A 41 -10.15 8.95 10.35
N PRO A 42 -9.02 8.31 10.65
CA PRO A 42 -9.01 6.97 11.24
C PRO A 42 -9.74 6.85 12.59
N TRP A 43 -9.88 7.97 13.33
CA TRP A 43 -10.62 8.03 14.60
C TRP A 43 -12.11 8.39 14.44
N ASP A 44 -12.57 8.73 13.23
CA ASP A 44 -13.97 9.06 12.92
C ASP A 44 -14.77 7.78 12.63
N ASN A 45 -14.67 6.77 13.49
CA ASN A 45 -15.45 5.53 13.41
C ASN A 45 -16.22 5.29 14.72
N GLU A 46 -17.10 4.28 14.74
CA GLU A 46 -17.93 3.99 15.92
C GLU A 46 -17.14 3.60 17.18
N GLN A 47 -15.94 3.04 17.01
CA GLN A 47 -15.09 2.61 18.11
C GLN A 47 -14.46 3.79 18.84
N PHE A 48 -13.98 4.81 18.10
CA PHE A 48 -13.29 5.96 18.69
C PHE A 48 -14.16 7.22 18.77
N LYS A 49 -15.28 7.29 18.03
CA LYS A 49 -16.27 8.38 18.08
C LYS A 49 -15.66 9.77 17.91
N GLY A 50 -14.63 9.90 17.08
CA GLY A 50 -13.91 11.16 16.88
C GLY A 50 -12.75 11.40 17.87
N ASP A 51 -12.54 10.53 18.87
CA ASP A 51 -11.46 10.68 19.85
C ASP A 51 -10.12 10.22 19.26
N LYS A 52 -9.39 11.20 18.72
CA LYS A 52 -8.03 11.03 18.21
C LYS A 52 -7.06 10.50 19.27
N VAL A 53 -7.16 10.94 20.52
CA VAL A 53 -6.21 10.56 21.58
C VAL A 53 -6.41 9.09 21.96
N ALA A 54 -7.66 8.64 22.06
CA ALA A 54 -7.97 7.23 22.28
C ALA A 54 -7.44 6.35 21.14
N TRP A 55 -7.61 6.80 19.89
CA TRP A 55 -7.08 6.11 18.72
C TRP A 55 -5.54 6.03 18.74
N GLU A 56 -4.84 7.15 19.00
CA GLU A 56 -3.37 7.18 19.07
C GLU A 56 -2.84 6.24 20.17
N LYS A 57 -3.50 6.22 21.33
CA LYS A 57 -3.16 5.29 22.43
C LYS A 57 -3.33 3.83 22.01
N ALA A 58 -4.42 3.50 21.34
CA ALA A 58 -4.67 2.13 20.86
C ALA A 58 -3.62 1.70 19.82
N VAL A 59 -3.27 2.59 18.88
CA VAL A 59 -2.20 2.33 17.89
C VAL A 59 -0.85 2.13 18.58
N LYS A 60 -0.50 2.97 19.55
CA LYS A 60 0.74 2.83 20.32
C LYS A 60 0.79 1.50 21.07
N ALA A 61 -0.29 1.13 21.77
CA ALA A 61 -0.38 -0.12 22.50
C ALA A 61 -0.21 -1.34 21.57
N ARG A 62 -0.85 -1.33 20.40
CA ARG A 62 -0.66 -2.38 19.38
C ARG A 62 0.80 -2.47 18.93
N ASN A 63 1.43 -1.34 18.62
CA ASN A 63 2.81 -1.33 18.15
C ASN A 63 3.78 -1.88 19.20
N LEU A 64 3.58 -1.53 20.48
CA LEU A 64 4.36 -2.10 21.58
C LEU A 64 4.12 -3.60 21.75
N GLY A 65 2.86 -4.06 21.65
CA GLY A 65 2.51 -5.47 21.69
C GLY A 65 3.02 -6.30 20.50
N GLN A 66 3.60 -5.67 19.49
CA GLN A 66 4.29 -6.33 18.37
C GLN A 66 5.80 -6.08 18.39
N ASN A 67 6.30 -5.29 19.33
CA ASN A 67 7.72 -5.01 19.47
C ASN A 67 8.37 -6.13 20.28
N GLU A 68 9.18 -6.96 19.63
CA GLU A 68 9.86 -8.08 20.29
C GLU A 68 10.86 -7.62 21.37
N TYR A 69 11.42 -6.40 21.28
CA TYR A 69 12.27 -5.86 22.35
C TYR A 69 11.48 -5.65 23.66
N GLU A 70 10.22 -5.23 23.57
CA GLU A 70 9.35 -5.04 24.73
C GLU A 70 8.79 -6.39 25.22
N ARG A 71 8.48 -7.30 24.28
CA ARG A 71 7.89 -8.61 24.61
C ARG A 71 8.88 -9.56 25.29
N VAL A 72 10.15 -9.53 24.90
CA VAL A 72 11.19 -10.42 25.48
C VAL A 72 11.64 -9.95 26.86
N VAL A 73 11.59 -8.64 27.15
CA VAL A 73 11.92 -8.08 28.47
C VAL A 73 10.78 -8.28 29.49
N ALA A 74 9.54 -8.44 29.02
CA ALA A 74 8.38 -8.73 29.87
C ALA A 74 8.25 -10.22 30.31
N HIS A 75 9.25 -11.06 29.98
CA HIS A 75 9.34 -12.46 30.38
C HIS A 75 10.42 -12.71 31.43
#